data_AF-A0AAD7HYP7-F1
#
_entry.id   AF-A0AAD7HYP7-F1
#
_cell.length_a   1.000
_cell.length_b   1.000
_cell.length_c   1.000
_cell.angle_alpha   90.00
_cell.angle_beta   90.00
_cell.angle_gamma   90.00
#
_symmetry.space_group_name_H-M   'P 1'
#
loop_
_entity.id
_entity.type
_entity.pdbx_description
1 polymer ?
#
loop_
_entity_poly.entity_id
_entity_poly.type
_entity_poly.pdbx_seq_one_letter_code
_entity_poly.pdbx_strand_id
1 'polypeptide(L)'
;MTSLEPLSTRISALSVYPQLQCPLFATLYPEIRNLVFRHALTEYDDLTRPYNKHEFYYRPGFQFTGRIDTNLLLTCRLVYLETHLVPMALNEHVFWRPLGGGPPGHYLYSYNTYFSRMTPQQRAAVQHVHFFLQMSWPGRWKAREWIEGLPVPKLLITIRHSDWPNWETNAPLDVQTLEGLRRWVTTVPHLQELKLELETIDAKREQLEELVQVVLGWKFPMTSEHALVHDGTTPTHTTWLGSSRMSPDRALPLVRPDRETRLLMQRWREDPVTMDEAFPLDLELIVRKVKFVLKLTGSSYSASCQK
;
A
#
# COMPACT_ATOMS: atom_id res chain seq x y z
N MET A 1 6.12 -26.25 14.51
CA MET A 1 7.04 -25.36 15.25
C MET A 1 6.36 -25.04 16.57
N THR A 2 6.94 -25.42 17.70
CA THR A 2 6.46 -25.04 19.02
C THR A 2 6.42 -23.52 19.11
N SER A 3 5.22 -22.95 19.24
CA SER A 3 5.03 -21.51 19.38
C SER A 3 5.72 -21.05 20.66
N LEU A 4 6.93 -20.49 20.52
CA LEU A 4 7.58 -19.78 21.62
C LEU A 4 6.62 -18.68 22.09
N GLU A 5 6.43 -18.63 23.40
CA GLU A 5 5.59 -17.62 24.04
C GLU A 5 6.06 -16.20 23.64
N PRO A 6 5.13 -15.28 23.27
CA PRO A 6 5.49 -13.92 22.91
C PRO A 6 6.35 -13.23 23.97
N LEU A 7 7.30 -12.40 23.54
CA LEU A 7 8.16 -11.65 24.46
C LEU A 7 7.35 -10.74 25.39
N SER A 8 6.25 -10.17 24.92
CA SER A 8 5.31 -9.38 25.74
C SER A 8 4.80 -10.19 26.92
N THR A 9 4.32 -11.42 26.70
CA THR A 9 3.84 -12.29 27.78
C THR A 9 4.95 -12.63 28.77
N ARG A 10 6.14 -12.96 28.28
CA ARG A 10 7.30 -13.25 29.15
C ARG A 10 7.73 -12.06 29.98
N ILE A 11 7.69 -10.84 29.43
CA ILE A 11 8.01 -9.62 30.16
C ILE A 11 6.92 -9.30 31.21
N SER A 12 5.64 -9.42 30.86
CA SER A 12 4.52 -9.17 31.77
C SER A 12 4.46 -10.14 32.95
N ALA A 13 4.99 -11.36 32.80
CA ALA A 13 5.09 -12.34 33.88
C ALA A 13 6.15 -11.97 34.94
N LEU A 14 7.02 -10.99 34.66
CA LEU A 14 8.07 -10.53 35.56
C LEU A 14 7.68 -9.20 36.21
N SER A 15 8.32 -8.87 37.34
CA SER A 15 8.23 -7.51 37.88
C SER A 15 8.83 -6.51 36.89
N VAL A 16 8.00 -5.55 36.46
CA VAL A 16 8.38 -4.47 35.54
C VAL A 16 8.62 -3.21 36.36
N TYR A 17 9.84 -2.69 36.27
CA TYR A 17 10.21 -1.47 36.99
C TYR A 17 9.46 -0.26 36.40
N PRO A 18 8.87 0.63 37.23
CA PRO A 18 7.94 1.68 36.78
C PRO A 18 8.61 2.90 36.12
N GLN A 19 9.94 3.00 36.20
CA GLN A 19 10.72 4.05 35.53
C GLN A 19 10.39 5.50 35.97
N LEU A 20 10.02 5.70 37.24
CA LEU A 20 9.65 7.01 37.80
C LEU A 20 10.80 8.04 37.88
N GLN A 21 12.03 7.64 37.57
CA GLN A 21 13.15 8.56 37.36
C GLN A 21 13.18 9.18 35.95
N CYS A 22 12.37 8.66 35.03
CA CYS A 22 12.24 9.19 33.67
C CYS A 22 11.02 10.11 33.58
N PRO A 23 11.15 11.37 33.13
CA PRO A 23 10.02 12.30 32.98
C PRO A 23 8.88 11.75 32.11
N LEU A 24 9.21 10.90 31.14
CA LEU A 24 8.22 10.20 30.32
C LEU A 24 7.21 9.45 31.17
N PHE A 25 7.63 8.77 32.25
CA PHE A 25 6.75 7.97 33.13
C PHE A 25 6.38 8.69 34.43
N ALA A 26 7.24 9.59 34.91
CA ALA A 26 7.04 10.33 36.16
C ALA A 26 6.05 11.50 35.99
N THR A 27 6.06 12.13 34.82
CA THR A 27 5.33 13.40 34.57
C THR A 27 4.18 13.22 33.59
N LEU A 28 4.36 12.42 32.53
CA LEU A 28 3.36 12.31 31.47
C LEU A 28 2.32 11.24 31.78
N TYR A 29 1.05 11.63 31.67
CA TYR A 29 -0.08 10.69 31.67
C TYR A 29 0.01 9.72 30.48
N PRO A 30 -0.56 8.50 30.60
CA PRO A 30 -0.52 7.49 29.54
C PRO A 30 -0.97 8.00 28.16
N GLU A 31 -1.97 8.87 28.11
CA GLU A 31 -2.50 9.44 26.87
C GLU A 31 -1.44 10.28 26.14
N ILE A 32 -0.68 11.09 26.88
CA ILE A 32 0.39 11.92 26.31
C ILE A 32 1.59 11.06 25.92
N ARG A 33 1.93 10.04 26.72
CA ARG A 33 2.95 9.05 26.34
C ARG A 33 2.59 8.36 25.04
N ASN A 34 1.32 7.97 24.88
CA ASN A 34 0.83 7.35 23.64
C ASN A 34 1.00 8.29 22.44
N LEU A 35 0.78 9.60 22.57
CA LEU A 35 1.08 10.54 21.49
C LEU A 35 2.57 10.55 21.12
N VAL A 36 3.46 10.60 22.12
CA VAL A 36 4.91 10.53 21.90
C VAL A 36 5.30 9.23 21.19
N PHE A 37 4.80 8.09 21.67
CA PHE A 37 5.08 6.79 21.06
C PHE A 37 4.54 6.67 19.66
N ARG A 38 3.33 7.19 19.40
CA ARG A 38 2.77 7.22 18.05
C ARG A 38 3.67 8.01 17.12
N HIS A 39 4.11 9.21 17.51
CA HIS A 39 5.03 9.99 16.69
C HIS A 39 6.38 9.28 16.46
N ALA A 40 6.96 8.70 17.51
CA ALA A 40 8.25 8.01 17.40
C ALA A 40 8.21 6.70 16.59
N LEU A 41 7.06 6.03 16.54
CA LEU A 41 6.89 4.72 15.89
C LEU A 41 6.07 4.77 14.61
N THR A 42 5.70 5.96 14.15
CA THR A 42 5.14 6.16 12.81
C THR A 42 6.28 6.13 11.80
N GLU A 43 6.07 5.43 10.70
CA GLU A 43 6.98 5.38 9.57
C GLU A 43 7.12 6.76 8.93
N TYR A 44 8.35 7.10 8.54
CA TYR A 44 8.66 8.36 7.85
C TYR A 44 9.68 8.13 6.74
N ASP A 45 9.79 9.09 5.83
CA ASP A 45 10.71 9.06 4.70
C ASP A 45 12.16 9.24 5.17
N ASP A 46 13.02 8.27 4.87
CA ASP A 46 14.47 8.39 5.02
C ASP A 46 15.04 9.21 3.87
N LEU A 47 15.14 10.53 4.08
CA LEU A 47 15.63 11.50 3.10
C LEU A 47 17.07 11.21 2.62
N THR A 48 17.83 10.39 3.35
CA THR A 48 19.19 9.97 2.95
C THR A 48 19.18 8.85 1.91
N ARG A 49 18.02 8.23 1.66
CA ARG A 49 17.84 7.08 0.77
C ARG A 49 16.72 7.32 -0.25
N PRO A 50 16.87 8.31 -1.14
CA PRO A 50 15.91 8.57 -2.21
C PRO A 50 15.86 7.40 -3.20
N TYR A 51 14.68 7.17 -3.75
CA TYR A 51 14.50 6.30 -4.90
C TYR A 51 14.88 7.03 -6.18
N ASN A 52 15.35 6.27 -7.18
CA ASN A 52 15.62 6.82 -8.49
C ASN A 52 14.30 7.22 -9.16
N LYS A 53 14.17 8.49 -9.55
CA LYS A 53 12.97 9.08 -10.14
C LYS A 53 12.56 8.53 -11.51
N HIS A 54 13.42 7.74 -12.15
CA HIS A 54 13.13 7.07 -13.42
C HIS A 54 12.78 5.58 -13.26
N GLU A 55 12.66 5.08 -12.03
CA GLU A 55 12.18 3.73 -11.75
C GLU A 55 10.65 3.70 -11.66
N PHE A 56 10.04 2.60 -12.11
CA PHE A 56 8.58 2.46 -12.20
C PHE A 56 7.85 2.54 -10.85
N TYR A 57 8.56 2.36 -9.73
CA TYR A 57 8.01 2.47 -8.39
C TYR A 57 8.11 3.88 -7.80
N TYR A 58 8.84 4.80 -8.43
CA TYR A 58 8.92 6.18 -7.97
C TYR A 58 7.60 6.91 -8.26
N ARG A 59 6.96 7.42 -7.20
CA ARG A 59 5.72 8.21 -7.28
C ARG A 59 5.55 9.07 -6.02
N PRO A 60 4.63 10.06 -6.00
CA PRO A 60 4.29 10.79 -4.78
C PRO A 60 3.92 9.84 -3.63
N GLY A 61 4.52 10.07 -2.45
CA GLY A 61 4.39 9.19 -1.28
C GLY A 61 5.31 7.95 -1.28
N PHE A 62 6.03 7.70 -2.36
CA PHE A 62 7.05 6.65 -2.48
C PHE A 62 8.28 7.20 -3.20
N GLN A 63 8.84 8.29 -2.65
CA GLN A 63 10.04 8.95 -3.18
C GLN A 63 11.30 8.54 -2.42
N PHE A 64 11.14 8.03 -1.21
CA PHE A 64 12.21 7.64 -0.31
C PHE A 64 11.95 6.26 0.29
N THR A 65 12.99 5.68 0.88
CA THR A 65 12.82 4.48 1.69
C THR A 65 12.13 4.82 3.00
N GLY A 66 11.05 4.13 3.33
CA GLY A 66 10.38 4.27 4.62
C GLY A 66 11.21 3.68 5.77
N ARG A 67 11.16 4.36 6.93
CA ARG A 67 11.89 4.00 8.15
C ARG A 67 11.01 4.12 9.39
N ILE A 68 11.12 3.13 10.28
CA ILE A 68 10.53 3.14 11.62
C ILE A 68 11.65 3.01 12.65
N ASP A 69 11.75 3.95 13.59
CA ASP A 69 12.77 3.94 14.64
C ASP A 69 12.41 3.00 15.80
N THR A 70 12.57 1.70 15.54
CA THR A 70 12.26 0.64 16.52
C THR A 70 13.22 0.56 17.71
N ASN A 71 14.30 1.35 17.74
CA ASN A 71 15.23 1.43 18.88
C ASN A 71 14.52 1.78 20.20
N LEU A 72 13.40 2.52 20.13
CA LEU A 72 12.58 2.84 21.29
C LEU A 72 12.10 1.56 22.01
N LEU A 73 11.73 0.50 21.28
CA LEU A 73 11.25 -0.76 21.85
C LEU A 73 12.34 -1.50 22.65
N LEU A 74 13.61 -1.14 22.46
CA LEU A 74 14.75 -1.74 23.13
C LEU A 74 15.18 -0.97 24.39
N THR A 75 14.53 0.14 24.71
CA THR A 75 14.94 1.02 25.82
C THR A 75 14.66 0.40 27.19
N CYS A 76 13.42 -0.03 27.45
CA CYS A 76 13.06 -0.74 28.67
C CYS A 76 11.81 -1.62 28.49
N ARG A 77 11.58 -2.51 29.46
CA ARG A 77 10.43 -3.43 29.47
C ARG A 77 9.09 -2.70 29.45
N LEU A 78 8.97 -1.59 30.18
CA LEU A 78 7.71 -0.83 30.26
C LEU A 78 7.36 -0.19 28.91
N VAL A 79 8.34 0.43 28.24
CA VAL A 79 8.18 0.94 26.87
C VAL A 79 7.80 -0.18 25.92
N TYR A 80 8.49 -1.32 25.97
CA TYR A 80 8.16 -2.48 25.12
C TYR A 80 6.70 -2.92 25.33
N LEU A 81 6.25 -3.09 26.57
CA LEU A 81 4.88 -3.51 26.86
C LEU A 81 3.85 -2.50 26.34
N GLU A 82 4.06 -1.19 26.55
CA GLU A 82 3.13 -0.15 26.07
C GLU A 82 3.13 -0.03 24.53
N THR A 83 4.21 -0.42 23.83
CA THR A 83 4.40 -0.04 22.43
C THR A 83 4.62 -1.17 21.41
N HIS A 84 4.86 -2.42 21.82
CA HIS A 84 5.27 -3.49 20.90
C HIS A 84 4.28 -3.81 19.75
N LEU A 85 3.01 -3.42 19.89
CA LEU A 85 1.99 -3.56 18.84
C LEU A 85 1.82 -2.29 17.99
N VAL A 86 2.31 -1.14 18.47
CA VAL A 86 2.11 0.18 17.86
C VAL A 86 2.64 0.24 16.42
N PRO A 87 3.85 -0.28 16.09
CA PRO A 87 4.32 -0.22 14.71
C PRO A 87 3.44 -0.99 13.71
N MET A 88 2.72 -2.01 14.16
CA MET A 88 1.83 -2.84 13.32
C MET A 88 0.45 -2.20 13.20
N ALA A 89 0.01 -1.50 14.25
CA ALA A 89 -1.29 -0.84 14.27
C ALA A 89 -1.30 0.51 13.52
N LEU A 90 -0.19 1.25 13.54
CA LEU A 90 -0.12 2.59 12.95
C LEU A 90 0.27 2.60 11.48
N ASN A 91 1.24 1.77 11.11
CA ASN A 91 1.91 1.91 9.82
C ASN A 91 1.19 1.13 8.73
N GLU A 92 1.34 1.61 7.50
CA GLU A 92 0.81 0.95 6.33
C GLU A 92 1.70 -0.22 5.92
N HIS A 93 1.12 -1.41 5.76
CA HIS A 93 1.85 -2.57 5.27
C HIS A 93 1.74 -2.65 3.75
N VAL A 94 2.79 -2.19 3.05
CA VAL A 94 2.80 -2.02 1.59
C VAL A 94 3.40 -3.23 0.88
N PHE A 95 2.74 -3.69 -0.19
CA PHE A 95 3.19 -4.80 -1.02
C PHE A 95 3.07 -4.49 -2.51
N TRP A 96 4.11 -4.84 -3.27
CA TRP A 96 4.14 -4.66 -4.72
C TRP A 96 3.98 -6.00 -5.42
N ARG A 97 3.04 -6.09 -6.37
CA ARG A 97 2.76 -7.30 -7.15
C ARG A 97 2.86 -7.00 -8.64
N PRO A 98 3.62 -7.83 -9.40
CA PRO A 98 4.37 -9.01 -8.99
C PRO A 98 5.57 -8.67 -8.10
N LEU A 99 6.11 -9.70 -7.42
CA LEU A 99 7.34 -9.54 -6.65
C LEU A 99 8.45 -9.01 -7.57
N GLY A 100 9.20 -8.02 -7.08
CA GLY A 100 10.26 -7.34 -7.85
C GLY A 100 9.79 -6.14 -8.66
N GLY A 101 8.50 -5.81 -8.69
CA GLY A 101 7.97 -4.59 -9.31
C GLY A 101 8.00 -3.33 -8.42
N GLY A 102 8.47 -3.48 -7.17
CA GLY A 102 8.61 -2.40 -6.20
C GLY A 102 10.08 -2.04 -5.90
N PRO A 103 10.31 -1.10 -4.99
CA PRO A 103 11.67 -0.72 -4.58
C PRO A 103 12.46 -1.89 -3.97
N PRO A 104 13.80 -1.83 -3.95
CA PRO A 104 14.60 -2.84 -3.27
C PRO A 104 14.34 -2.86 -1.76
N GLY A 105 14.44 -4.03 -1.13
CA GLY A 105 14.32 -4.19 0.32
C GLY A 105 13.18 -5.12 0.73
N HIS A 106 12.39 -4.72 1.73
CA HIS A 106 11.38 -5.57 2.35
C HIS A 106 10.16 -5.85 1.45
N TYR A 107 9.99 -5.11 0.36
CA TYR A 107 8.96 -5.30 -0.67
C TYR A 107 9.14 -6.58 -1.52
N LEU A 108 10.25 -7.29 -1.35
CA LEU A 108 10.57 -8.53 -2.06
C LEU A 108 9.89 -9.77 -1.45
N TYR A 109 9.31 -9.66 -0.25
CA TYR A 109 8.62 -10.78 0.38
C TYR A 109 7.15 -10.84 -0.05
N SER A 110 6.62 -12.06 -0.15
CA SER A 110 5.18 -12.23 -0.25
C SER A 110 4.51 -11.74 1.05
N TYR A 111 3.33 -11.11 0.96
CA TYR A 111 2.59 -10.67 2.16
C TYR A 111 2.39 -11.82 3.16
N ASN A 112 2.20 -13.05 2.68
CA ASN A 112 2.13 -14.24 3.54
C ASN A 112 3.44 -14.48 4.31
N THR A 113 4.58 -14.44 3.63
CA THR A 113 5.89 -14.58 4.28
C THR A 113 6.19 -13.44 5.26
N TYR A 114 5.69 -12.24 4.98
CA TYR A 114 5.86 -11.08 5.84
C TYR A 114 5.05 -11.24 7.14
N PHE A 115 3.74 -11.47 7.05
CA PHE A 115 2.88 -11.61 8.23
C PHE A 115 3.09 -12.92 8.99
N SER A 116 3.61 -13.99 8.37
CA SER A 116 3.91 -15.24 9.09
C SER A 116 5.04 -15.10 10.11
N ARG A 117 5.86 -14.05 10.00
CA ARG A 117 6.91 -13.71 10.97
C ARG A 117 6.39 -12.99 12.21
N MET A 118 5.13 -12.51 12.17
CA MET A 118 4.50 -11.83 13.29
C MET A 118 3.84 -12.81 14.25
N THR A 119 3.83 -12.48 15.55
CA THR A 119 3.01 -13.19 16.53
C THR A 119 1.52 -13.01 16.24
N PRO A 120 0.63 -13.88 16.77
CA PRO A 120 -0.81 -13.68 16.62
C PRO A 120 -1.30 -12.31 17.12
N GLN A 121 -0.75 -11.81 18.24
CA GLN A 121 -1.08 -10.47 18.78
C GLN A 121 -0.64 -9.34 17.82
N GLN A 122 0.55 -9.47 17.23
CA GLN A 122 1.04 -8.50 16.24
C GLN A 122 0.20 -8.51 14.96
N ARG A 123 -0.20 -9.69 14.47
CA ARG A 123 -1.11 -9.79 13.32
C ARG A 123 -2.46 -9.16 13.62
N ALA A 124 -3.04 -9.45 14.77
CA ALA A 124 -4.33 -8.89 15.19
C ALA A 124 -4.31 -7.35 15.33
N ALA A 125 -3.13 -6.76 15.53
CA ALA A 125 -2.97 -5.32 15.61
C ALA A 125 -3.00 -4.61 14.25
N VAL A 126 -2.76 -5.33 13.14
CA VAL A 126 -2.70 -4.75 11.78
C VAL A 126 -4.00 -4.02 11.42
N GLN A 127 -3.87 -2.82 10.88
CA GLN A 127 -5.01 -1.98 10.48
C GLN A 127 -5.02 -1.62 9.00
N HIS A 128 -3.86 -1.36 8.42
CA HIS A 128 -3.71 -0.75 7.10
C HIS A 128 -2.85 -1.63 6.20
N VAL A 129 -3.42 -2.11 5.09
CA VAL A 129 -2.68 -2.86 4.07
C VAL A 129 -2.83 -2.15 2.72
N HIS A 130 -1.73 -2.03 2.00
CA HIS A 130 -1.69 -1.39 0.69
C HIS A 130 -1.04 -2.31 -0.34
N PHE A 131 -1.72 -2.53 -1.46
CA PHE A 131 -1.17 -3.25 -2.60
C PHE A 131 -1.01 -2.36 -3.83
N PHE A 132 0.17 -2.41 -4.45
CA PHE A 132 0.36 -2.07 -5.85
C PHE A 132 0.17 -3.32 -6.70
N LEU A 133 -0.80 -3.31 -7.62
CA LEU A 133 -1.24 -4.52 -8.32
C LEU A 133 -1.13 -4.39 -9.83
N GLN A 134 -0.17 -5.12 -10.42
CA GLN A 134 -0.10 -5.35 -11.86
C GLN A 134 -1.22 -6.29 -12.32
N MET A 135 -2.01 -5.83 -13.29
CA MET A 135 -3.20 -6.48 -13.84
C MET A 135 -2.88 -7.46 -14.99
N SER A 136 -1.65 -7.50 -15.47
CA SER A 136 -1.23 -8.13 -16.74
C SER A 136 -1.11 -9.67 -16.75
N TRP A 137 -1.80 -10.40 -15.87
CA TRP A 137 -1.74 -11.87 -15.90
C TRP A 137 -3.09 -12.57 -15.64
N PRO A 138 -3.72 -13.18 -16.67
CA PRO A 138 -4.88 -14.04 -16.47
C PRO A 138 -4.43 -15.29 -15.67
N GLY A 139 -5.01 -15.49 -14.48
CA GLY A 139 -4.88 -16.72 -13.70
C GLY A 139 -4.15 -16.64 -12.34
N ARG A 140 -3.62 -15.48 -11.92
CA ARG A 140 -2.88 -15.35 -10.62
C ARG A 140 -3.72 -14.99 -9.41
N TRP A 141 -4.96 -14.54 -9.58
CA TRP A 141 -5.89 -14.18 -8.49
C TRP A 141 -6.60 -15.41 -7.91
N LYS A 142 -5.88 -16.55 -7.79
CA LYS A 142 -6.34 -17.59 -6.87
C LYS A 142 -6.18 -16.99 -5.49
N ALA A 143 -7.29 -16.84 -4.76
CA ALA A 143 -7.32 -16.42 -3.37
C ALA A 143 -6.31 -17.29 -2.59
N ARG A 144 -5.09 -16.81 -2.45
CA ARG A 144 -4.14 -17.40 -1.52
C ARG A 144 -4.67 -17.00 -0.15
N GLU A 145 -4.96 -18.01 0.65
CA GLU A 145 -5.60 -17.91 1.95
C GLU A 145 -4.91 -16.83 2.77
N TRP A 146 -5.70 -15.88 3.26
CA TRP A 146 -5.24 -14.90 4.23
C TRP A 146 -4.72 -15.62 5.46
N ILE A 147 -3.67 -15.09 6.06
CA ILE A 147 -3.10 -15.68 7.27
C ILE A 147 -4.09 -15.58 8.42
N GLU A 148 -4.23 -16.66 9.18
CA GLU A 148 -5.07 -16.70 10.37
C GLU A 148 -4.71 -15.60 11.38
N GLY A 149 -5.73 -14.90 11.86
CA GLY A 149 -5.59 -13.81 12.84
C GLY A 149 -5.08 -12.49 12.25
N LEU A 150 -5.09 -12.32 10.93
CA LEU A 150 -4.79 -11.05 10.26
C LEU A 150 -6.07 -10.32 9.85
N PRO A 151 -6.59 -9.37 10.65
CA PRO A 151 -7.62 -8.45 10.18
C PRO A 151 -7.04 -7.44 9.19
N VAL A 152 -7.83 -7.07 8.18
CA VAL A 152 -7.49 -6.02 7.22
C VAL A 152 -8.66 -5.04 7.12
N PRO A 153 -8.88 -4.21 8.15
CA PRO A 153 -10.03 -3.30 8.18
C PRO A 153 -9.93 -2.20 7.12
N LYS A 154 -8.72 -1.78 6.74
CA LYS A 154 -8.49 -0.77 5.70
C LYS A 154 -7.55 -1.32 4.63
N LEU A 155 -8.04 -1.34 3.40
CA LEU A 155 -7.31 -1.79 2.23
C LEU A 155 -7.17 -0.65 1.23
N LEU A 156 -5.94 -0.35 0.83
CA LEU A 156 -5.62 0.52 -0.30
C LEU A 156 -5.11 -0.33 -1.46
N ILE A 157 -5.60 -0.09 -2.66
CA ILE A 157 -5.12 -0.74 -3.87
C ILE A 157 -4.80 0.33 -4.87
N THR A 158 -3.57 0.33 -5.35
CA THR A 158 -3.11 1.20 -6.43
C THR A 158 -2.84 0.36 -7.67
N ILE A 159 -3.45 0.78 -8.79
CA ILE A 159 -3.12 0.31 -10.13
C ILE A 159 -2.44 1.48 -10.83
N ARG A 160 -1.11 1.39 -10.97
CA ARG A 160 -0.29 2.41 -11.67
C ARG A 160 -0.52 2.37 -13.17
N HIS A 161 -0.07 3.41 -13.88
CA HIS A 161 -0.04 3.39 -15.33
C HIS A 161 0.65 2.12 -15.88
N SER A 162 1.81 1.77 -15.32
CA SER A 162 2.60 0.60 -15.72
C SER A 162 2.04 -0.75 -15.21
N ASP A 163 0.94 -0.72 -14.46
CA ASP A 163 0.31 -1.92 -13.92
C ASP A 163 -0.83 -2.43 -14.80
N TRP A 164 -1.35 -1.61 -15.72
CA TRP A 164 -2.41 -2.02 -16.65
C TRP A 164 -1.91 -3.07 -17.65
N PRO A 165 -2.79 -3.97 -18.15
CA PRO A 165 -2.37 -4.94 -19.14
C PRO A 165 -1.97 -4.26 -20.45
N ASN A 166 -0.81 -4.64 -20.99
CA ASN A 166 -0.27 -4.11 -22.25
C ASN A 166 -0.21 -2.57 -22.29
N TRP A 167 0.10 -1.95 -21.15
CA TRP A 167 0.29 -0.51 -21.05
C TRP A 167 1.42 -0.04 -21.99
N GLU A 168 2.45 -0.87 -22.17
CA GLU A 168 3.59 -0.64 -23.04
C GLU A 168 3.18 -0.43 -24.51
N THR A 169 2.10 -1.08 -24.94
CA THR A 169 1.56 -0.95 -26.31
C THR A 169 0.39 0.02 -26.38
N ASN A 170 0.24 0.88 -25.37
CA ASN A 170 -0.84 1.83 -25.24
C ASN A 170 -2.25 1.19 -25.28
N ALA A 171 -2.42 -0.06 -24.83
CA ALA A 171 -3.72 -0.74 -24.91
C ALA A 171 -4.83 -0.02 -24.11
N PRO A 172 -6.11 -0.06 -24.55
CA PRO A 172 -7.21 0.60 -23.86
C PRO A 172 -7.39 0.14 -22.41
N LEU A 173 -7.90 1.03 -21.55
CA LEU A 173 -8.33 0.64 -20.21
C LEU A 173 -9.62 -0.17 -20.31
N ASP A 174 -9.65 -1.35 -19.71
CA ASP A 174 -10.81 -2.24 -19.77
C ASP A 174 -11.22 -2.66 -18.35
N VAL A 175 -12.47 -2.38 -18.00
CA VAL A 175 -13.06 -2.74 -16.71
C VAL A 175 -13.07 -4.26 -16.47
N GLN A 176 -13.13 -5.08 -17.53
CA GLN A 176 -13.09 -6.54 -17.41
C GLN A 176 -11.78 -7.02 -16.80
N THR A 177 -10.69 -6.26 -16.97
CA THR A 177 -9.40 -6.57 -16.35
C THR A 177 -9.50 -6.53 -14.82
N LEU A 178 -10.43 -5.72 -14.27
CA LEU A 178 -10.63 -5.55 -12.84
C LEU A 178 -11.61 -6.56 -12.21
N GLU A 179 -12.28 -7.41 -12.98
CA GLU A 179 -13.26 -8.36 -12.43
C GLU A 179 -12.60 -9.36 -11.47
N GLY A 180 -11.35 -9.77 -11.74
CA GLY A 180 -10.57 -10.61 -10.82
C GLY A 180 -10.27 -9.91 -9.50
N LEU A 181 -9.91 -8.62 -9.55
CA LEU A 181 -9.74 -7.78 -8.38
C LEU A 181 -11.05 -7.68 -7.58
N ARG A 182 -12.17 -7.47 -8.27
CA ARG A 182 -13.48 -7.32 -7.65
C ARG A 182 -13.86 -8.53 -6.80
N ARG A 183 -13.59 -9.74 -7.32
CA ARG A 183 -13.80 -11.00 -6.58
C ARG A 183 -12.79 -11.20 -5.45
N TRP A 184 -11.55 -10.77 -5.64
CA TRP A 184 -10.52 -10.92 -4.61
C TRP A 184 -10.83 -10.07 -3.37
N VAL A 185 -11.35 -8.85 -3.54
CA VAL A 185 -11.73 -7.95 -2.43
C VAL A 185 -12.72 -8.62 -1.46
N THR A 186 -13.68 -9.41 -1.96
CA THR A 186 -14.67 -10.08 -1.10
C THR A 186 -14.07 -11.17 -0.21
N THR A 187 -12.79 -11.53 -0.44
CA THR A 187 -12.06 -12.51 0.39
C THR A 187 -11.27 -11.85 1.54
N VAL A 188 -11.18 -10.52 1.56
CA VAL A 188 -10.35 -9.77 2.51
C VAL A 188 -10.98 -9.85 3.92
N PRO A 189 -10.24 -10.32 4.94
CA PRO A 189 -10.78 -10.53 6.28
C PRO A 189 -11.07 -9.20 6.99
N HIS A 190 -12.28 -9.09 7.54
CA HIS A 190 -12.72 -7.94 8.35
C HIS A 190 -12.67 -6.57 7.65
N LEU A 191 -12.72 -6.54 6.31
CA LEU A 191 -12.61 -5.30 5.54
C LEU A 191 -13.78 -4.34 5.80
N GLN A 192 -13.45 -3.10 6.18
CA GLN A 192 -14.40 -2.03 6.49
C GLN A 192 -14.31 -0.85 5.52
N GLU A 193 -13.11 -0.56 5.03
CA GLU A 193 -12.82 0.51 4.09
C GLU A 193 -11.91 0.01 2.97
N LEU A 194 -12.35 0.20 1.72
CA LEU A 194 -11.52 -0.02 0.54
C LEU A 194 -11.28 1.33 -0.15
N LYS A 195 -10.03 1.61 -0.50
CA LYS A 195 -9.65 2.69 -1.39
C LYS A 195 -9.02 2.10 -2.65
N LEU A 196 -9.48 2.58 -3.81
CA LEU A 196 -8.89 2.27 -5.10
C LEU A 196 -8.24 3.53 -5.66
N GLU A 197 -6.96 3.46 -5.99
CA GLU A 197 -6.23 4.45 -6.78
C GLU A 197 -6.00 3.90 -8.18
N LEU A 198 -6.59 4.56 -9.17
CA LEU A 198 -6.51 4.20 -10.57
C LEU A 198 -5.71 5.27 -11.29
N GLU A 199 -4.51 4.92 -11.74
CA GLU A 199 -3.57 5.84 -12.37
C GLU A 199 -3.35 5.48 -13.84
N THR A 200 -3.28 6.50 -14.70
CA THR A 200 -2.91 6.35 -16.11
C THR A 200 -2.28 7.66 -16.62
N ILE A 201 -1.85 7.69 -17.87
CA ILE A 201 -1.39 8.91 -18.55
C ILE A 201 -2.58 9.81 -18.91
N ASP A 202 -2.36 11.12 -18.96
CA ASP A 202 -3.39 12.12 -19.30
C ASP A 202 -4.10 11.84 -20.63
N ALA A 203 -3.38 11.31 -21.62
CA ALA A 203 -3.95 10.92 -22.92
C ALA A 203 -5.09 9.87 -22.83
N LYS A 204 -5.24 9.19 -21.68
CA LYS A 204 -6.32 8.22 -21.40
C LYS A 204 -7.36 8.74 -20.41
N ARG A 205 -7.43 10.05 -20.17
CA ARG A 205 -8.36 10.68 -19.22
C ARG A 205 -9.80 10.24 -19.43
N GLU A 206 -10.31 10.33 -20.65
CA GLU A 206 -11.71 9.97 -20.94
C GLU A 206 -12.00 8.50 -20.61
N GLN A 207 -11.10 7.58 -21.00
CA GLN A 207 -11.21 6.16 -20.65
C GLN A 207 -11.18 5.93 -19.13
N LEU A 208 -10.34 6.68 -18.40
CA LEU A 208 -10.30 6.60 -16.94
C LEU A 208 -11.61 7.08 -16.33
N GLU A 209 -12.21 8.16 -16.81
CA GLU A 209 -13.49 8.65 -16.31
C GLU A 209 -14.62 7.64 -16.55
N GLU A 210 -14.72 7.07 -17.74
CA GLU A 210 -15.69 6.01 -18.06
C GLU A 210 -15.53 4.80 -17.13
N LEU A 211 -14.30 4.36 -16.92
CA LEU A 211 -13.99 3.25 -16.03
C LEU A 211 -14.37 3.59 -14.58
N VAL A 212 -14.08 4.81 -14.11
CA VAL A 212 -14.47 5.26 -12.77
C VAL A 212 -15.98 5.24 -12.61
N GLN A 213 -16.77 5.68 -13.60
CA GLN A 213 -18.23 5.61 -13.52
C GLN A 213 -18.74 4.19 -13.29
N VAL A 214 -18.13 3.20 -13.96
CA VAL A 214 -18.48 1.79 -13.74
C VAL A 214 -18.08 1.33 -12.34
N VAL A 215 -16.88 1.71 -11.87
CA VAL A 215 -16.36 1.36 -10.54
C VAL A 215 -17.23 1.94 -9.41
N LEU A 216 -17.78 3.14 -9.57
CA LEU A 216 -18.68 3.75 -8.58
C LEU A 216 -19.95 2.94 -8.34
N GLY A 217 -20.42 2.21 -9.37
CA GLY A 217 -21.57 1.32 -9.27
C GLY A 217 -21.29 -0.02 -8.58
N TRP A 218 -20.02 -0.31 -8.25
CA TRP A 218 -19.67 -1.59 -7.66
C TRP A 218 -20.19 -1.78 -6.24
N LYS A 219 -20.55 -3.03 -5.97
CA LYS A 219 -20.89 -3.53 -4.65
C LYS A 219 -20.10 -4.81 -4.41
N PHE A 220 -19.53 -4.92 -3.22
CA PHE A 220 -18.76 -6.09 -2.79
C PHE A 220 -19.50 -6.76 -1.64
N PRO A 221 -20.14 -7.92 -1.86
CA PRO A 221 -20.79 -8.65 -0.78
C PRO A 221 -19.73 -9.22 0.16
N MET A 222 -19.66 -8.69 1.39
CA MET A 222 -18.68 -9.12 2.40
C MET A 222 -19.26 -10.22 3.30
N THR A 223 -20.54 -10.09 3.65
CA THR A 223 -21.34 -11.08 4.39
C THR A 223 -22.77 -11.08 3.86
N SER A 224 -23.66 -11.90 4.43
CA SER A 224 -25.09 -11.87 4.11
C SER A 224 -25.74 -10.50 4.40
N GLU A 225 -25.24 -9.81 5.43
CA GLU A 225 -25.82 -8.57 5.94
C GLU A 225 -25.02 -7.32 5.58
N HIS A 226 -23.81 -7.46 5.04
CA HIS A 226 -22.94 -6.32 4.78
C HIS A 226 -22.30 -6.35 3.39
N ALA A 227 -22.22 -5.18 2.78
CA ALA A 227 -21.50 -4.96 1.54
C ALA A 227 -20.65 -3.70 1.61
N LEU A 228 -19.48 -3.71 0.97
CA LEU A 228 -18.78 -2.46 0.67
C LEU A 228 -19.50 -1.81 -0.51
N VAL A 229 -19.83 -0.53 -0.33
CA VAL A 229 -20.44 0.32 -1.36
C VAL A 229 -19.71 1.65 -1.39
N HIS A 230 -19.78 2.33 -2.52
CA HIS A 230 -19.22 3.66 -2.66
C HIS A 230 -19.73 4.59 -1.53
N ASP A 231 -18.84 5.38 -0.94
CA ASP A 231 -19.16 6.19 0.24
C ASP A 231 -20.04 7.41 -0.06
N GLY A 232 -20.22 7.74 -1.34
CA GLY A 232 -21.03 8.85 -1.83
C GLY A 232 -20.24 10.16 -1.98
N THR A 233 -18.94 10.14 -1.67
CA THR A 233 -18.07 11.30 -1.87
C THR A 233 -17.64 11.41 -3.34
N THR A 234 -17.36 12.63 -3.80
CA THR A 234 -16.84 12.81 -5.16
C THR A 234 -15.45 12.20 -5.27
N PRO A 235 -15.17 11.36 -6.29
CA PRO A 235 -13.84 10.80 -6.51
C PRO A 235 -12.78 11.89 -6.61
N THR A 236 -11.73 11.78 -5.81
CA THR A 236 -10.66 12.79 -5.81
C THR A 236 -9.78 12.63 -7.04
N HIS A 237 -9.33 13.76 -7.58
CA HIS A 237 -8.35 13.84 -8.65
C HIS A 237 -7.00 14.28 -8.11
N THR A 238 -5.93 13.65 -8.55
CA THR A 238 -4.57 14.19 -8.40
C THR A 238 -3.77 13.94 -9.67
N THR A 239 -2.83 14.83 -9.96
CA THR A 239 -1.88 14.66 -11.07
C THR A 239 -0.46 14.75 -10.57
N TRP A 240 0.47 14.14 -11.31
CA TRP A 240 1.90 14.27 -11.06
C TRP A 240 2.71 14.01 -12.33
N LEU A 241 3.94 14.53 -12.36
CA LEU A 241 4.85 14.34 -13.48
C LEU A 241 5.77 13.15 -13.22
N GLY A 242 5.63 12.11 -14.05
CA GLY A 242 6.47 10.93 -14.06
C GLY A 242 7.53 10.98 -15.15
N SER A 243 8.48 10.05 -15.07
CA SER A 243 9.49 9.85 -16.11
C SER A 243 8.85 9.44 -17.43
N SER A 244 9.24 10.10 -18.53
CA SER A 244 8.82 9.76 -19.90
C SER A 244 9.23 8.35 -20.34
N ARG A 245 10.13 7.70 -19.59
CA ARG A 245 10.40 6.27 -19.74
C ARG A 245 9.16 5.39 -19.54
N MET A 246 8.18 5.88 -18.77
CA MET A 246 6.90 5.23 -18.57
C MET A 246 5.89 5.56 -19.68
N SER A 247 6.27 6.32 -20.70
CA SER A 247 5.41 6.53 -21.88
C SER A 247 5.37 5.25 -22.72
N PRO A 248 4.21 4.85 -23.27
CA PRO A 248 4.11 3.71 -24.18
C PRO A 248 5.12 3.77 -25.33
N ASP A 249 5.34 4.94 -25.93
CA ASP A 249 6.25 5.13 -27.08
C ASP A 249 7.73 4.92 -26.73
N ARG A 250 8.07 4.97 -25.44
CA ARG A 250 9.43 4.80 -24.90
C ARG A 250 9.54 3.55 -24.03
N ALA A 251 8.46 2.80 -23.86
CA ALA A 251 8.43 1.58 -23.09
C ALA A 251 9.27 0.53 -23.84
N LEU A 252 10.41 0.17 -23.26
CA LEU A 252 11.19 -0.94 -23.80
C LEU A 252 10.41 -2.24 -23.57
N PRO A 253 10.27 -3.11 -24.59
CA PRO A 253 9.56 -4.37 -24.43
C PRO A 253 10.11 -5.16 -23.24
N LEU A 254 9.22 -5.75 -22.43
CA LEU A 254 9.61 -6.70 -21.36
C LEU A 254 10.23 -8.01 -21.89
N VAL A 255 10.41 -8.13 -23.21
CA VAL A 255 11.23 -9.18 -23.84
C VAL A 255 12.65 -9.08 -23.27
N ARG A 256 13.32 -10.21 -23.03
CA ARG A 256 14.72 -10.20 -22.56
C ARG A 256 15.52 -9.21 -23.40
N PRO A 257 15.98 -8.09 -22.80
CA PRO A 257 16.65 -7.07 -23.58
C PRO A 257 17.85 -7.70 -24.28
N ASP A 258 18.03 -7.38 -25.55
CA ASP A 258 19.23 -7.74 -26.28
C ASP A 258 20.47 -7.19 -25.54
N ARG A 259 21.65 -7.60 -26.00
CA ARG A 259 22.89 -7.22 -25.31
C ARG A 259 23.11 -5.70 -25.31
N GLU A 260 22.75 -5.00 -26.38
CA GLU A 260 22.94 -3.55 -26.51
C GLU A 260 21.97 -2.80 -25.60
N THR A 261 20.69 -3.19 -25.59
CA THR A 261 19.68 -2.66 -24.67
C THR A 261 20.08 -2.87 -23.21
N ARG A 262 20.70 -4.02 -22.88
CA ARG A 262 21.25 -4.27 -21.53
C ARG A 262 22.40 -3.33 -21.17
N LEU A 263 23.34 -3.13 -22.09
CA LEU A 263 24.49 -2.25 -21.86
C LEU A 263 24.07 -0.78 -21.76
N LEU A 264 23.09 -0.35 -22.57
CA LEU A 264 22.47 0.97 -22.49
C LEU A 264 21.75 1.17 -21.15
N MET A 265 20.91 0.21 -20.74
CA MET A 265 20.24 0.24 -19.44
C MET A 265 21.24 0.29 -18.27
N GLN A 266 22.38 -0.42 -18.38
CA GLN A 266 23.44 -0.40 -17.38
C GLN A 266 24.14 0.97 -17.36
N ARG A 267 24.48 1.52 -18.52
CA ARG A 267 25.08 2.86 -18.65
C ARG A 267 24.19 3.97 -18.09
N TRP A 268 22.88 3.89 -18.33
CA TRP A 268 21.91 4.83 -17.76
C TRP A 268 21.81 4.73 -16.24
N ARG A 269 21.95 3.51 -15.67
CA ARG A 269 21.98 3.35 -14.20
C ARG A 269 23.21 3.98 -13.55
N GLU A 270 24.28 4.16 -14.31
CA GLU A 270 25.57 4.66 -13.80
C GLU A 270 25.69 6.19 -13.89
N ASP A 271 24.84 6.89 -14.67
CA ASP A 271 24.89 8.35 -14.83
C ASP A 271 23.48 9.01 -14.82
N PRO A 272 23.06 9.62 -13.69
CA PRO A 272 21.77 10.30 -13.55
C PRO A 272 21.53 11.46 -14.52
N VAL A 273 22.58 12.20 -14.94
CA VAL A 273 22.42 13.34 -15.84
C VAL A 273 21.95 12.86 -17.21
N THR A 274 22.54 11.74 -17.68
CA THR A 274 22.12 11.13 -18.95
C THR A 274 20.68 10.62 -18.89
N MET A 275 20.20 10.18 -17.72
CA MET A 275 18.80 9.75 -17.56
C MET A 275 17.83 10.92 -17.62
N ASP A 276 18.17 12.06 -17.04
CA ASP A 276 17.32 13.25 -17.07
C ASP A 276 17.15 13.81 -18.48
N GLU A 277 18.23 13.86 -19.25
CA GLU A 277 18.19 14.29 -20.65
C GLU A 277 17.45 13.26 -21.54
N ALA A 278 17.71 11.97 -21.34
CA ALA A 278 17.07 10.92 -22.13
C ALA A 278 15.60 10.72 -21.78
N PHE A 279 15.23 10.90 -20.51
CA PHE A 279 13.90 10.61 -19.96
C PHE A 279 13.45 11.70 -18.98
N PRO A 280 13.05 12.88 -19.48
CA PRO A 280 12.54 13.96 -18.64
C PRO A 280 11.33 13.53 -17.81
N LEU A 281 11.12 14.21 -16.69
CA LEU A 281 9.92 14.07 -15.85
C LEU A 281 8.77 14.95 -16.39
N ASP A 282 8.25 14.63 -17.56
CA ASP A 282 7.21 15.38 -18.25
C ASP A 282 5.97 14.55 -18.60
N LEU A 283 5.95 13.25 -18.25
CA LEU A 283 4.79 12.41 -18.46
C LEU A 283 3.74 12.74 -17.42
N GLU A 284 2.66 13.41 -17.84
CA GLU A 284 1.54 13.70 -16.96
C GLU A 284 0.74 12.44 -16.63
N LEU A 285 0.80 12.04 -15.36
CA LEU A 285 0.05 10.94 -14.79
C LEU A 285 -1.12 11.50 -14.00
N ILE A 286 -2.30 10.94 -14.28
CA ILE A 286 -3.56 11.28 -13.63
C ILE A 286 -3.97 10.14 -12.73
N VAL A 287 -4.49 10.45 -11.55
CA VAL A 287 -4.97 9.47 -10.57
C VAL A 287 -6.39 9.81 -10.17
N ARG A 288 -7.25 8.79 -10.17
CA ARG A 288 -8.59 8.83 -9.58
C ARG A 288 -8.63 7.96 -8.34
N LYS A 289 -9.13 8.52 -7.24
CA LYS A 289 -9.29 7.78 -5.98
C LYS A 289 -10.77 7.60 -5.67
N VAL A 290 -11.16 6.35 -5.43
CA VAL A 290 -12.53 5.95 -5.10
C VAL A 290 -12.52 5.25 -3.76
N LYS A 291 -13.49 5.60 -2.89
CA LYS A 291 -13.61 5.04 -1.55
C LYS A 291 -14.91 4.26 -1.38
N PHE A 292 -14.80 3.07 -0.81
CA PHE A 292 -15.92 2.22 -0.43
C PHE A 292 -15.89 2.00 1.08
N VAL A 293 -17.07 1.96 1.67
CA VAL A 293 -17.26 1.73 3.12
C VAL A 293 -18.29 0.63 3.34
N LEU A 294 -18.12 -0.11 4.42
CA LEU A 294 -19.00 -1.22 4.78
C LEU A 294 -20.35 -0.67 5.25
N LYS A 295 -21.43 -1.17 4.66
CA LYS A 295 -22.81 -0.81 5.03
C LYS A 295 -23.68 -2.07 5.12
N LEU A 296 -24.78 -1.96 5.86
CA LEU A 296 -25.82 -2.98 5.92
C LEU A 296 -26.52 -3.15 4.57
N THR A 297 -26.74 -4.38 4.13
CA THR A 297 -27.51 -4.72 2.94
C THR A 297 -28.97 -4.35 3.18
N GLY A 298 -29.51 -3.39 2.42
CA GLY A 298 -30.91 -2.94 2.55
C GLY A 298 -31.10 -1.55 3.17
N SER A 299 -30.05 -0.86 3.63
CA SER A 299 -30.14 0.58 3.91
C SER A 299 -30.20 1.36 2.60
N SER A 300 -31.41 1.62 2.09
CA SER A 300 -31.67 2.61 1.06
C SER A 300 -31.31 3.99 1.62
N TYR A 301 -30.20 4.58 1.18
CA TYR A 301 -29.96 6.00 1.40
C TYR A 301 -30.84 6.79 0.45
N SER A 302 -31.84 7.48 1.00
CA SER A 302 -32.49 8.61 0.34
C SER A 302 -31.43 9.70 0.18
N ALA A 303 -31.01 9.96 -1.06
CA ALA A 303 -30.26 11.17 -1.38
C ALA A 303 -31.21 12.37 -1.27
N SER A 304 -31.30 12.94 -0.07
CA SER A 304 -32.00 14.20 0.17
C SER A 304 -31.16 15.08 1.09
N CYS A 305 -30.24 15.83 0.50
CA CYS A 305 -29.88 17.16 0.98
C CYS A 305 -29.17 17.93 -0.13
N GLN A 306 -29.94 18.42 -1.10
CA GLN A 306 -29.63 19.67 -1.76
C GLN A 306 -30.31 20.77 -0.96
N LYS A 307 -29.52 21.69 -0.40
CA LYS A 307 -29.89 23.08 -0.16
C LYS A 307 -28.70 23.94 -0.58
#